data_AF-A0A5J4QXR7-F1
#
_entry.id   AF-A0A5J4QXR7-F1
#
_cell.length_a   1.000
_cell.length_b   1.000
_cell.length_c   1.000
_cell.angle_alpha   90.00
_cell.angle_beta   90.00
_cell.angle_gamma   90.00
#
_symmetry.space_group_name_H-M   'P 1'
#
loop_
_entity.id
_entity.type
_entity.pdbx_description
1 polymer ?
#
loop_
_entity_poly.entity_id
_entity_poly.type
_entity_poly.pdbx_seq_one_letter_code
_entity_poly.pdbx_strand_id
1 'polypeptide(L)'
;MKKNLFFELLNEGRISNIISALQNIYNCKNISDIPTKDKLLALCDCLKLSVVEFDTMIAENSPVLRTVKGHAFEVALQHLLELKGIAVSDIGGDSNIDLTVNGHQLQLKTPNIGGTTETEVEYKTHKTHGAKSEKESMEYYHTINSFADYFVGLVSYSPFQVFIIPKEKLERHSLNNSYIQSPFKIQIKDNPYLNNFKQIGIIFDNSETSCIEPFKQELMPLTSHKIGINSKIILDTILRNCNFRIWDMSIRGFAREVALKSFLDNQNINYSNKPTELRKKRGDKSDLAIKKYNGEYIFIQVKGISTNNCIFNKENSIIATETQLTRGRVNDHPTQSRLYLETDFDYLLLCLDPPISYMVGIGEKWIFCIISSSKLKKHSKITNRFNSLQKFTLQELLKHEMTIKSLMEMLS
;
A
#
# COMPACT_ATOMS: atom_id res chain seq x y z
N MET A 1 3.02 -11.10 23.88
CA MET A 1 3.82 -11.74 22.81
C MET A 1 5.27 -11.91 23.26
N LYS A 2 5.88 -13.09 23.09
CA LYS A 2 7.31 -13.30 23.33
C LYS A 2 8.11 -12.64 22.18
N LYS A 3 8.62 -11.43 22.38
CA LYS A 3 9.20 -10.59 21.30
C LYS A 3 10.33 -11.28 20.52
N ASN A 4 11.26 -11.94 21.20
CA ASN A 4 12.39 -12.62 20.54
C ASN A 4 11.91 -13.74 19.60
N LEU A 5 10.94 -14.56 20.04
CA LEU A 5 10.36 -15.63 19.22
C LEU A 5 9.64 -15.08 17.98
N PHE A 6 9.02 -13.91 18.08
CA PHE A 6 8.36 -13.29 16.92
C PHE A 6 9.36 -12.92 15.83
N PHE A 7 10.48 -12.27 16.18
CA PHE A 7 11.51 -11.91 15.21
C PHE A 7 12.23 -13.12 14.61
N GLU A 8 12.43 -14.19 15.37
CA GLU A 8 12.94 -15.47 14.86
C GLU A 8 12.05 -16.08 13.77
N LEU A 9 10.73 -15.82 13.82
CA LEU A 9 9.75 -16.37 12.87
C LEU A 9 9.40 -15.42 11.72
N LEU A 10 9.77 -14.13 11.81
CA LEU A 10 9.36 -13.09 10.86
C LEU A 10 10.04 -13.18 9.48
N ASN A 11 11.19 -13.85 9.36
CA ASN A 11 12.01 -13.88 8.14
C ASN A 11 12.19 -12.46 7.54
N GLU A 12 11.63 -12.20 6.36
CA GLU A 12 11.76 -10.95 5.60
C GLU A 12 10.78 -9.84 6.03
N GLY A 13 9.88 -10.13 6.98
CA GLY A 13 8.84 -9.22 7.42
C GLY A 13 7.70 -9.01 6.42
N ARG A 14 7.51 -9.94 5.47
CA ARG A 14 6.34 -9.91 4.58
C ARG A 14 5.07 -10.26 5.33
N ILE A 15 3.91 -9.87 4.79
CA ILE A 15 2.63 -10.11 5.47
C ILE A 15 2.39 -11.61 5.73
N SER A 16 2.78 -12.46 4.78
CA SER A 16 2.67 -13.91 4.90
C SER A 16 3.56 -14.47 6.01
N ASN A 17 4.74 -13.85 6.24
CA ASN A 17 5.61 -14.22 7.35
C ASN A 17 5.02 -13.78 8.69
N ILE A 18 4.45 -12.58 8.77
CA ILE A 18 3.77 -12.08 9.98
C ILE A 18 2.60 -13.00 10.34
N ILE A 19 1.75 -13.34 9.37
CA ILE A 19 0.61 -14.25 9.55
C ILE A 19 1.08 -15.62 10.06
N SER A 20 2.09 -16.21 9.41
CA SER A 20 2.64 -17.52 9.81
C SER A 20 3.27 -17.48 11.20
N ALA A 21 4.02 -16.43 11.52
CA ALA A 21 4.63 -16.25 12.83
C ALA A 21 3.56 -16.15 13.93
N LEU A 22 2.50 -15.39 13.68
CA LEU A 22 1.37 -15.28 14.60
C LEU A 22 0.63 -16.60 14.78
N GLN A 23 0.30 -17.31 13.70
CA GLN A 23 -0.31 -18.64 13.76
C GLN A 23 0.53 -19.62 14.60
N ASN A 24 1.85 -19.61 14.43
CA ASN A 24 2.78 -20.43 15.21
C ASN A 24 2.81 -20.05 16.69
N ILE A 25 2.87 -18.75 17.02
CA ILE A 25 2.93 -18.26 18.40
C ILE A 25 1.64 -18.58 19.17
N TYR A 26 0.49 -18.45 18.51
CA TYR A 26 -0.83 -18.70 19.10
C TYR A 26 -1.31 -20.15 18.92
N ASN A 27 -0.55 -20.99 18.22
CA ASN A 27 -0.92 -22.36 17.88
C ASN A 27 -2.32 -22.48 17.25
N CYS A 28 -2.61 -21.61 16.28
CA CYS A 28 -3.90 -21.59 15.58
C CYS A 28 -3.73 -21.72 14.07
N LYS A 29 -4.78 -22.22 13.39
CA LYS A 29 -4.81 -22.33 11.93
C LYS A 29 -5.29 -21.04 11.27
N ASN A 30 -6.25 -20.34 11.86
CA ASN A 30 -6.82 -19.13 11.25
C ASN A 30 -6.34 -17.88 11.96
N ILE A 31 -5.95 -16.88 11.18
CA ILE A 31 -5.54 -15.57 11.70
C ILE A 31 -6.71 -14.87 12.41
N SER A 32 -7.96 -15.16 12.02
CA SER A 32 -9.18 -14.67 12.67
C SER A 32 -9.23 -14.97 14.17
N ASP A 33 -8.64 -16.08 14.59
CA ASP A 33 -8.71 -16.61 15.95
C ASP A 33 -7.78 -15.86 16.91
N ILE A 34 -6.89 -15.02 16.37
CA ILE A 34 -5.93 -14.23 17.15
C ILE A 34 -6.57 -12.91 17.59
N PRO A 35 -6.41 -12.49 18.86
CA PRO A 35 -6.95 -11.22 19.33
C PRO A 35 -6.51 -10.03 18.49
N THR A 36 -7.45 -9.12 18.18
CA THR A 36 -7.21 -7.93 17.35
C THR A 36 -6.08 -7.05 17.87
N LYS A 37 -5.94 -6.94 19.21
CA LYS A 37 -4.83 -6.19 19.82
C LYS A 37 -3.47 -6.81 19.50
N ASP A 38 -3.36 -8.13 19.54
CA ASP A 38 -2.10 -8.82 19.28
C ASP A 38 -1.71 -8.77 17.80
N LYS A 39 -2.69 -8.82 16.90
CA LYS A 39 -2.51 -8.53 15.47
C LYS A 39 -1.88 -7.15 15.25
N LEU A 40 -2.45 -6.12 15.87
CA LEU A 40 -1.93 -4.75 15.78
C LEU A 40 -0.51 -4.64 16.35
N LEU A 41 -0.27 -5.21 17.53
CA LEU A 41 1.04 -5.17 18.17
C LEU A 41 2.11 -5.87 17.32
N ALA A 42 1.77 -6.96 16.63
CA ALA A 42 2.68 -7.65 15.73
C ALA A 42 3.06 -6.82 14.50
N LEU A 43 2.09 -6.14 13.87
CA LEU A 43 2.34 -5.21 12.78
C LEU A 43 3.23 -4.03 13.25
N CYS A 44 2.92 -3.47 14.42
CA CYS A 44 3.70 -2.39 15.04
C CYS A 44 5.14 -2.82 15.36
N ASP A 45 5.31 -3.96 16.03
CA ASP A 45 6.63 -4.51 16.40
C ASP A 45 7.46 -4.84 15.14
N CYS A 46 6.84 -5.35 14.07
CA CYS A 46 7.52 -5.62 12.80
C CYS A 46 8.15 -4.36 12.17
N LEU A 47 7.57 -3.18 12.40
CA LEU A 47 8.06 -1.91 11.88
C LEU A 47 8.68 -1.03 12.96
N LYS A 48 8.77 -1.52 14.21
CA LYS A 48 9.18 -0.74 15.39
C LYS A 48 8.49 0.63 15.48
N LEU A 49 7.19 0.65 15.18
CA LEU A 49 6.32 1.82 15.34
C LEU A 49 5.46 1.64 16.60
N SER A 50 5.13 2.73 17.27
CA SER A 50 4.04 2.74 18.25
C SER A 50 2.68 2.60 17.55
N VAL A 51 1.64 2.23 18.31
CA VAL A 51 0.27 2.16 17.79
C VAL A 51 -0.19 3.50 17.22
N VAL A 52 0.17 4.60 17.88
CA VAL A 52 -0.20 5.96 17.46
C VAL A 52 0.49 6.33 16.14
N GLU A 53 1.77 6.02 15.99
CA GLU A 53 2.51 6.26 14.74
C GLU A 53 1.95 5.41 13.60
N PHE A 54 1.61 4.14 13.86
CA PHE A 54 1.03 3.25 12.86
C PHE A 54 -0.34 3.73 12.39
N ASP A 55 -1.24 4.09 13.32
CA ASP A 55 -2.57 4.62 13.01
C ASP A 55 -2.47 5.95 12.25
N THR A 56 -1.64 6.88 12.73
CA THR A 56 -1.41 8.19 12.08
C THR A 56 -0.84 8.01 10.67
N MET A 57 0.13 7.11 10.49
CA MET A 57 0.73 6.85 9.17
C MET A 57 -0.33 6.39 8.17
N ILE A 58 -1.23 5.48 8.55
CA ILE A 58 -2.30 5.01 7.68
C ILE A 58 -3.31 6.14 7.42
N ALA A 59 -3.78 6.81 8.48
CA ALA A 59 -4.83 7.82 8.39
C ALA A 59 -4.40 9.05 7.58
N GLU A 60 -3.16 9.52 7.73
CA GLU A 60 -2.69 10.77 7.13
C GLU A 60 -1.99 10.59 5.78
N ASN A 61 -1.52 9.39 5.44
CA ASN A 61 -1.01 9.12 4.09
C ASN A 61 -2.14 8.68 3.16
N SER A 62 -2.64 9.62 2.35
CA SER A 62 -3.67 9.32 1.33
C SER A 62 -3.37 8.09 0.45
N PRO A 63 -2.12 7.83 0.01
CA PRO A 63 -1.81 6.61 -0.76
C PRO A 63 -2.04 5.31 0.04
N VAL A 64 -1.68 5.30 1.32
CA VAL A 64 -1.89 4.15 2.22
C VAL A 64 -3.37 4.00 2.55
N LEU A 65 -4.01 5.08 3.02
CA LEU A 65 -5.43 5.11 3.37
C LEU A 65 -6.30 4.61 2.21
N ARG A 66 -6.07 5.08 0.98
CA ARG A 66 -6.83 4.66 -0.20
C ARG A 66 -6.71 3.16 -0.46
N THR A 67 -5.50 2.62 -0.28
CA THR A 67 -5.21 1.20 -0.52
C THR A 67 -5.89 0.32 0.54
N VAL A 68 -5.85 0.72 1.81
CA VAL A 68 -6.56 0.04 2.91
C VAL A 68 -8.07 0.15 2.72
N LYS A 69 -8.60 1.36 2.49
CA LYS A 69 -10.04 1.63 2.31
C LYS A 69 -10.68 0.78 1.21
N GLY A 70 -9.99 0.61 0.08
CA GLY A 70 -10.49 -0.19 -1.04
C GLY A 70 -10.77 -1.63 -0.64
N HIS A 71 -9.76 -2.32 -0.11
CA HIS A 71 -9.86 -3.73 0.29
C HIS A 71 -10.69 -3.92 1.57
N ALA A 72 -10.74 -2.91 2.44
CA ALA A 72 -11.52 -3.02 3.67
C ALA A 72 -13.03 -3.11 3.39
N PHE A 73 -13.50 -2.57 2.26
CA PHE A 73 -14.87 -2.80 1.82
C PHE A 73 -15.14 -4.27 1.50
N GLU A 74 -14.20 -4.95 0.84
CA GLU A 74 -14.31 -6.38 0.51
C GLU A 74 -14.42 -7.23 1.78
N VAL A 75 -13.56 -6.96 2.75
CA VAL A 75 -13.56 -7.67 4.05
C VAL A 75 -14.81 -7.33 4.86
N ALA A 76 -15.25 -6.07 4.87
CA ALA A 76 -16.48 -5.67 5.56
C ALA A 76 -17.70 -6.39 4.99
N LEU A 77 -17.86 -6.41 3.66
CA LEU A 77 -18.99 -7.10 3.02
C LEU A 77 -18.92 -8.61 3.28
N GLN A 78 -17.74 -9.22 3.13
CA GLN A 78 -17.56 -10.63 3.45
C GLN A 78 -17.98 -10.94 4.89
N HIS A 79 -17.53 -10.15 5.86
CA HIS A 79 -17.87 -10.37 7.26
C HIS A 79 -19.38 -10.28 7.51
N LEU A 80 -20.05 -9.28 6.92
CA LEU A 80 -21.50 -9.14 7.01
C LEU A 80 -22.26 -10.34 6.43
N LEU A 81 -21.81 -10.87 5.29
CA LEU A 81 -22.43 -12.03 4.65
C LEU A 81 -22.20 -13.33 5.45
N GLU A 82 -20.98 -13.55 5.92
CA GLU A 82 -20.62 -14.73 6.72
C GLU A 82 -21.38 -14.78 8.05
N LEU A 83 -21.61 -13.64 8.70
CA LEU A 83 -22.43 -13.55 9.91
C LEU A 83 -23.88 -14.00 9.68
N LYS A 84 -24.36 -13.95 8.43
CA LYS A 84 -25.69 -14.45 8.03
C LYS A 84 -25.64 -15.87 7.48
N GLY A 85 -24.52 -16.58 7.65
CA GLY A 85 -24.33 -17.96 7.19
C GLY A 85 -24.17 -18.09 5.67
N ILE A 86 -23.89 -16.99 4.97
CA ILE A 86 -23.70 -17.01 3.52
C ILE A 86 -22.23 -17.31 3.25
N ALA A 87 -21.98 -18.39 2.50
CA ALA A 87 -20.63 -18.74 2.09
C ALA A 87 -20.10 -17.73 1.06
N VAL A 88 -18.91 -17.19 1.33
CA VAL A 88 -18.20 -16.26 0.46
C VAL A 88 -16.85 -16.87 0.10
N SER A 89 -16.54 -16.92 -1.20
CA SER A 89 -15.21 -17.29 -1.68
C SER A 89 -14.46 -16.04 -2.11
N ASP A 90 -13.34 -15.79 -1.45
CA ASP A 90 -12.42 -14.72 -1.83
C ASP A 90 -11.51 -15.16 -2.97
N ILE A 91 -11.48 -14.37 -4.03
CA ILE A 91 -10.60 -14.59 -5.18
C ILE A 91 -9.35 -13.72 -5.04
N GLY A 92 -9.53 -12.45 -4.67
CA GLY A 92 -8.48 -11.47 -4.40
C GLY A 92 -7.43 -11.26 -5.52
N GLY A 93 -6.47 -10.36 -5.27
CA GLY A 93 -5.28 -10.20 -6.09
C GLY A 93 -5.43 -9.33 -7.36
N ASP A 94 -4.90 -9.81 -8.49
CA ASP A 94 -4.89 -9.11 -9.79
C ASP A 94 -6.11 -9.45 -10.68
N SER A 95 -7.10 -10.12 -10.12
CA SER A 95 -8.32 -10.52 -10.82
C SER A 95 -9.28 -9.34 -11.01
N ASN A 96 -10.20 -9.46 -11.97
CA ASN A 96 -11.36 -8.55 -12.13
C ASN A 96 -12.56 -9.03 -11.28
N ILE A 97 -12.32 -9.92 -10.33
CA ILE A 97 -13.32 -10.53 -9.45
C ILE A 97 -12.73 -10.48 -8.07
N ASP A 98 -13.43 -9.85 -7.14
CA ASP A 98 -12.98 -9.72 -5.76
C ASP A 98 -13.60 -10.84 -4.91
N LEU A 99 -14.91 -11.06 -5.04
CA LEU A 99 -15.66 -12.08 -4.28
C LEU A 99 -16.51 -12.96 -5.21
N THR A 100 -16.76 -14.20 -4.78
CA THR A 100 -17.81 -15.07 -5.34
C THR A 100 -18.84 -15.40 -4.25
N VAL A 101 -20.12 -15.15 -4.52
CA VAL A 101 -21.23 -15.39 -3.58
C VAL A 101 -22.38 -16.04 -4.32
N ASN A 102 -22.88 -17.17 -3.81
CA ASN A 102 -23.94 -17.97 -4.47
C ASN A 102 -23.67 -18.28 -5.95
N GLY A 103 -22.40 -18.48 -6.31
CA GLY A 103 -21.97 -18.72 -7.70
C GLY A 103 -21.87 -17.47 -8.59
N HIS A 104 -22.20 -16.28 -8.08
CA HIS A 104 -22.04 -15.01 -8.78
C HIS A 104 -20.69 -14.36 -8.49
N GLN A 105 -20.05 -13.85 -9.53
CA GLN A 105 -18.79 -13.10 -9.41
C GLN A 105 -19.08 -11.62 -9.14
N LEU A 106 -18.40 -11.04 -8.16
CA LEU A 106 -18.59 -9.65 -7.73
C LEU A 106 -17.29 -8.85 -7.89
N GLN A 107 -17.39 -7.65 -8.47
CA GLN A 107 -16.34 -6.64 -8.42
C GLN A 107 -16.79 -5.49 -7.53
N LEU A 108 -16.08 -5.29 -6.42
CA LEU A 108 -16.35 -4.31 -5.40
C LEU A 108 -15.57 -3.02 -5.69
N LYS A 109 -16.20 -1.86 -5.50
CA LYS A 109 -15.54 -0.54 -5.57
C LYS A 109 -16.03 0.40 -4.49
N THR A 110 -15.09 1.19 -3.97
CA THR A 110 -15.38 2.35 -3.13
C THR A 110 -15.57 3.62 -3.96
N PRO A 111 -16.33 4.63 -3.48
CA PRO A 111 -16.55 5.89 -4.20
C PRO A 111 -15.27 6.65 -4.56
N ASN A 112 -15.26 7.29 -5.73
CA ASN A 112 -14.35 8.37 -6.03
C ASN A 112 -14.87 9.66 -5.39
N ILE A 113 -14.25 10.06 -4.26
CA ILE A 113 -14.68 11.20 -3.44
C ILE A 113 -14.83 12.49 -4.28
N GLY A 114 -13.91 12.75 -5.20
CA GLY A 114 -13.92 13.99 -6.00
C GLY A 114 -15.09 14.15 -6.97
N GLY A 115 -15.84 13.08 -7.26
CA GLY A 115 -17.02 13.11 -8.14
C GLY A 115 -18.33 12.70 -7.46
N THR A 116 -18.28 12.39 -6.16
CA THR A 116 -19.42 11.94 -5.36
C THR A 116 -20.07 13.13 -4.64
N THR A 117 -21.40 13.16 -4.62
CA THR A 117 -22.24 14.16 -3.94
C THR A 117 -23.25 13.45 -3.02
N GLU A 118 -24.11 14.21 -2.35
CA GLU A 118 -25.19 13.63 -1.54
C GLU A 118 -26.25 12.86 -2.36
N THR A 119 -26.35 13.14 -3.67
CA THR A 119 -27.37 12.54 -4.55
C THR A 119 -26.79 11.52 -5.51
N GLU A 120 -25.49 11.57 -5.78
CA GLU A 120 -24.81 10.74 -6.77
C GLU A 120 -23.50 10.17 -6.22
N VAL A 121 -23.18 8.93 -6.60
CA VAL A 121 -21.88 8.31 -6.31
C VAL A 121 -21.12 8.04 -7.60
N GLU A 122 -19.87 8.48 -7.66
CA GLU A 122 -18.99 8.25 -8.79
C GLU A 122 -18.05 7.07 -8.53
N TYR A 123 -17.87 6.20 -9.52
CA TYR A 123 -16.95 5.07 -9.45
C TYR A 123 -15.96 5.05 -10.61
N LYS A 124 -14.78 4.47 -10.33
CA LYS A 124 -13.72 4.23 -11.32
C LYS A 124 -13.46 2.73 -11.41
N THR A 125 -13.67 2.17 -12.60
CA THR A 125 -13.55 0.74 -12.91
C THR A 125 -12.44 0.44 -13.91
N HIS A 126 -11.74 1.44 -14.46
CA HIS A 126 -10.61 1.20 -15.36
C HIS A 126 -9.46 0.43 -14.72
N LYS A 127 -8.65 -0.24 -15.56
CA LYS A 127 -7.49 -1.02 -15.14
C LYS A 127 -6.40 -0.13 -14.54
N THR A 128 -5.75 -0.61 -13.48
CA THR A 128 -4.63 0.10 -12.85
C THR A 128 -3.36 0.05 -13.69
N HIS A 129 -3.28 -0.90 -14.64
CA HIS A 129 -2.21 -1.10 -15.61
C HIS A 129 -2.72 -0.86 -17.03
N GLY A 130 -2.61 0.39 -17.50
CA GLY A 130 -2.82 0.80 -18.89
C GLY A 130 -2.04 2.08 -19.16
N ALA A 131 -1.58 2.31 -20.39
CA ALA A 131 -0.90 3.55 -20.74
C ALA A 131 -1.89 4.72 -20.54
N LYS A 132 -1.48 5.71 -19.72
CA LYS A 132 -2.33 6.82 -19.27
C LYS A 132 -2.35 8.02 -20.24
N SER A 133 -1.91 7.86 -21.50
CA SER A 133 -1.94 8.99 -22.44
C SER A 133 -3.37 9.25 -22.89
N GLU A 134 -3.81 10.50 -22.76
CA GLU A 134 -5.16 11.00 -23.10
C GLU A 134 -5.57 10.80 -24.58
N LYS A 135 -4.72 10.16 -25.40
CA LYS A 135 -4.97 9.87 -26.80
C LYS A 135 -5.14 8.38 -27.13
N GLU A 136 -4.80 7.41 -26.27
CA GLU A 136 -4.59 6.03 -26.74
C GLU A 136 -5.08 4.90 -25.82
N SER A 137 -5.75 3.95 -26.47
CA SER A 137 -6.06 2.56 -26.11
C SER A 137 -7.30 2.30 -25.23
N MET A 138 -8.32 1.71 -25.87
CA MET A 138 -9.48 1.09 -25.21
C MET A 138 -9.08 0.02 -24.18
N GLU A 139 -7.83 -0.48 -24.22
CA GLU A 139 -7.31 -1.48 -23.28
C GLU A 139 -7.31 -1.02 -21.81
N TYR A 140 -7.35 0.30 -21.58
CA TYR A 140 -7.50 0.91 -20.25
C TYR A 140 -8.84 0.56 -19.59
N TYR A 141 -9.89 0.37 -20.38
CA TYR A 141 -11.23 0.03 -19.92
C TYR A 141 -11.42 -1.49 -19.86
N HIS A 142 -12.33 -1.94 -18.99
CA HIS A 142 -12.74 -3.35 -19.00
C HIS A 142 -13.77 -3.57 -20.10
N THR A 143 -13.61 -4.67 -20.84
CA THR A 143 -14.70 -5.18 -21.66
C THR A 143 -15.75 -5.80 -20.75
N ILE A 144 -17.02 -5.72 -21.14
CA ILE A 144 -18.13 -6.32 -20.40
C ILE A 144 -17.90 -7.83 -20.16
N ASN A 145 -17.37 -8.55 -21.16
CA ASN A 145 -17.12 -9.98 -21.08
C ASN A 145 -16.02 -10.36 -20.08
N SER A 146 -15.10 -9.43 -19.79
CA SER A 146 -14.00 -9.65 -18.83
C SER A 146 -14.33 -9.20 -17.40
N PHE A 147 -15.53 -8.64 -17.19
CA PHE A 147 -15.96 -8.08 -15.92
C PHE A 147 -16.77 -9.12 -15.12
N ALA A 148 -16.71 -9.01 -13.79
CA ALA A 148 -17.53 -9.81 -12.88
C ALA A 148 -19.04 -9.67 -13.19
N ASP A 149 -19.84 -10.67 -12.84
CA ASP A 149 -21.29 -10.67 -13.12
C ASP A 149 -22.01 -9.46 -12.54
N TYR A 150 -21.59 -9.02 -11.36
CA TYR A 150 -22.11 -7.84 -10.70
C TYR A 150 -21.02 -6.85 -10.31
N PHE A 151 -21.33 -5.58 -10.51
CA PHE A 151 -20.67 -4.47 -9.85
C PHE A 151 -21.32 -4.23 -8.48
N VAL A 152 -20.49 -4.16 -7.44
CA VAL A 152 -20.91 -3.83 -6.08
C VAL A 152 -20.25 -2.53 -5.64
N GLY A 153 -21.01 -1.44 -5.61
CA GLY A 153 -20.50 -0.11 -5.28
C GLY A 153 -20.87 0.32 -3.88
N LEU A 154 -19.88 0.56 -3.00
CA LEU A 154 -20.14 1.11 -1.67
C LEU A 154 -20.71 2.53 -1.77
N VAL A 155 -21.84 2.79 -1.13
CA VAL A 155 -22.41 4.14 -0.96
C VAL A 155 -22.04 4.69 0.42
N SER A 156 -22.31 3.93 1.48
CA SER A 156 -22.04 4.31 2.87
C SER A 156 -21.94 3.08 3.77
N TYR A 157 -21.19 3.18 4.87
CA TYR A 157 -21.12 2.13 5.89
C TYR A 157 -22.18 2.28 6.98
N SER A 158 -22.64 3.50 7.23
CA SER A 158 -23.61 3.82 8.29
C SER A 158 -24.61 4.89 7.79
N PRO A 159 -25.88 4.53 7.51
CA PRO A 159 -26.36 3.15 7.40
C PRO A 159 -25.63 2.39 6.27
N PHE A 160 -25.57 1.06 6.33
CA PHE A 160 -24.90 0.30 5.28
C PHE A 160 -25.68 0.34 3.97
N GLN A 161 -25.05 0.88 2.92
CA GLN A 161 -25.63 1.03 1.60
C GLN A 161 -24.63 0.66 0.52
N VAL A 162 -25.05 -0.22 -0.41
CA VAL A 162 -24.29 -0.64 -1.59
C VAL A 162 -25.20 -0.68 -2.81
N PHE A 163 -24.68 -0.39 -3.99
CA PHE A 163 -25.35 -0.76 -5.24
C PHE A 163 -24.95 -2.18 -5.64
N ILE A 164 -25.91 -2.98 -6.13
CA ILE A 164 -25.66 -4.30 -6.72
C ILE A 164 -26.23 -4.27 -8.13
N ILE A 165 -25.35 -4.09 -9.13
CA ILE A 165 -25.73 -3.80 -10.52
C ILE A 165 -25.20 -4.92 -11.42
N PRO A 166 -26.04 -5.56 -12.26
CA PRO A 166 -25.56 -6.53 -13.24
C PRO A 166 -24.68 -5.85 -14.27
N LYS A 167 -23.61 -6.51 -14.73
CA LYS A 167 -22.65 -5.92 -15.67
C LYS A 167 -23.29 -5.44 -16.98
N GLU A 168 -24.41 -6.02 -17.38
CA GLU A 168 -25.23 -5.66 -18.56
C GLU A 168 -25.88 -4.28 -18.42
N LYS A 169 -26.06 -3.79 -17.19
CA LYS A 169 -26.72 -2.51 -16.89
C LYS A 169 -25.75 -1.37 -16.60
N LEU A 170 -24.45 -1.65 -16.54
CA LEU A 170 -23.42 -0.62 -16.39
C LEU A 170 -23.35 0.29 -17.62
N GLU A 171 -23.07 1.57 -17.38
CA GLU A 171 -22.87 2.58 -18.42
C GLU A 171 -21.76 2.16 -19.40
N ARG A 172 -21.96 2.43 -20.69
CA ARG A 172 -21.04 2.03 -21.77
C ARG A 172 -20.21 3.19 -22.24
N HIS A 173 -18.98 2.89 -22.65
CA HIS A 173 -18.08 3.90 -23.19
C HIS A 173 -18.61 4.47 -24.51
N SER A 174 -18.66 5.80 -24.64
CA SER A 174 -19.28 6.50 -25.78
C SER A 174 -18.68 6.13 -27.15
N LEU A 175 -17.38 5.79 -27.19
CA LEU A 175 -16.69 5.37 -28.41
C LEU A 175 -16.82 3.87 -28.72
N ASN A 176 -17.14 3.02 -27.73
CA ASN A 176 -17.25 1.57 -27.95
C ASN A 176 -18.11 0.90 -26.86
N ASN A 177 -19.30 0.44 -27.26
CA ASN A 177 -20.28 -0.15 -26.36
C ASN A 177 -19.89 -1.50 -25.75
N SER A 178 -18.81 -2.13 -26.22
CA SER A 178 -18.29 -3.37 -25.62
C SER A 178 -17.54 -3.12 -24.29
N TYR A 179 -17.26 -1.86 -23.98
CA TYR A 179 -16.48 -1.44 -22.81
C TYR A 179 -17.34 -0.69 -21.80
N ILE A 180 -17.00 -0.86 -20.52
CA ILE A 180 -17.63 -0.17 -19.40
C ILE A 180 -17.06 1.25 -19.31
N GLN A 181 -17.94 2.25 -19.18
CA GLN A 181 -17.56 3.64 -18.98
C GLN A 181 -16.78 3.81 -17.67
N SER A 182 -15.76 4.67 -17.66
CA SER A 182 -15.05 5.03 -16.43
C SER A 182 -14.41 6.43 -16.51
N PRO A 183 -14.66 7.34 -15.55
CA PRO A 183 -15.60 7.21 -14.45
C PRO A 183 -17.06 7.18 -14.94
N PHE A 184 -17.95 6.68 -14.09
CA PHE A 184 -19.41 6.75 -14.27
C PHE A 184 -20.08 7.11 -12.94
N LYS A 185 -21.29 7.67 -13.02
CA LYS A 185 -22.06 8.15 -11.86
C LYS A 185 -23.36 7.39 -11.73
N ILE A 186 -23.77 7.15 -10.48
CA ILE A 186 -25.01 6.49 -10.15
C ILE A 186 -25.81 7.36 -9.19
N GLN A 187 -27.05 7.65 -9.55
CA GLN A 187 -28.01 8.34 -8.69
C GLN A 187 -28.43 7.43 -7.53
N ILE A 188 -28.48 7.96 -6.30
CA ILE A 188 -28.85 7.21 -5.08
C ILE A 188 -30.36 7.07 -4.97
N LYS A 189 -31.07 8.17 -5.17
CA LYS A 189 -32.52 8.24 -4.96
C LYS A 189 -33.26 7.35 -5.97
N ASP A 190 -34.22 6.57 -5.46
CA ASP A 190 -35.12 5.69 -6.24
C ASP A 190 -34.38 4.67 -7.14
N ASN A 191 -33.11 4.38 -6.83
CA ASN A 191 -32.31 3.48 -7.64
C ASN A 191 -32.67 2.00 -7.35
N PRO A 192 -33.10 1.22 -8.36
CA PRO A 192 -33.56 -0.16 -8.16
C PRO A 192 -32.45 -1.15 -7.75
N TYR A 193 -31.19 -0.72 -7.82
CA TYR A 193 -30.02 -1.53 -7.49
C TYR A 193 -29.50 -1.27 -6.06
N LEU A 194 -30.03 -0.26 -5.35
CA LEU A 194 -29.59 0.07 -4.00
C LEU A 194 -30.01 -1.05 -3.02
N ASN A 195 -29.03 -1.63 -2.33
CA ASN A 195 -29.17 -2.73 -1.38
C ASN A 195 -29.96 -3.94 -1.91
N ASN A 196 -29.96 -4.15 -3.24
CA ASN A 196 -30.75 -5.19 -3.88
C ASN A 196 -30.03 -6.56 -3.87
N PHE A 197 -29.77 -7.09 -2.67
CA PHE A 197 -29.07 -8.37 -2.44
C PHE A 197 -29.79 -9.57 -3.07
N LYS A 198 -31.09 -9.45 -3.37
CA LYS A 198 -31.87 -10.48 -4.06
C LYS A 198 -31.31 -10.78 -5.46
N GLN A 199 -30.63 -9.84 -6.11
CA GLN A 199 -30.01 -10.08 -7.43
C GLN A 199 -28.92 -11.15 -7.39
N ILE A 200 -28.29 -11.33 -6.23
CA ILE A 200 -27.26 -12.35 -6.01
C ILE A 200 -27.78 -13.49 -5.12
N GLY A 201 -29.11 -13.65 -5.06
CA GLY A 201 -29.76 -14.73 -4.33
C GLY A 201 -29.70 -14.61 -2.80
N ILE A 202 -29.51 -13.40 -2.27
CA ILE A 202 -29.33 -13.17 -0.83
C ILE A 202 -30.54 -12.44 -0.25
N ILE A 203 -31.04 -12.95 0.86
CA ILE A 203 -31.96 -12.22 1.75
C ILE A 203 -31.10 -11.55 2.82
N PHE A 204 -30.79 -10.28 2.62
CA PHE A 204 -29.97 -9.49 3.54
C PHE A 204 -30.84 -8.47 4.28
N ASP A 205 -30.78 -8.47 5.60
CA ASP A 205 -31.36 -7.43 6.43
C ASP A 205 -30.25 -6.46 6.87
N ASN A 206 -30.36 -5.20 6.46
CA ASN A 206 -29.40 -4.14 6.80
C ASN A 206 -29.52 -3.65 8.25
N SER A 207 -30.48 -4.16 9.03
CA SER A 207 -30.71 -3.73 10.42
C SER A 207 -29.56 -4.08 11.38
N GLU A 208 -28.66 -4.99 11.00
CA GLU A 208 -27.58 -5.50 11.88
C GLU A 208 -26.18 -5.32 11.29
N THR A 209 -25.84 -4.09 10.85
CA THR A 209 -24.48 -3.78 10.36
C THR A 209 -23.55 -3.16 11.40
N SER A 210 -23.99 -3.02 12.65
CA SER A 210 -23.20 -2.43 13.74
C SER A 210 -21.90 -3.18 14.05
N CYS A 211 -21.78 -4.44 13.64
CA CYS A 211 -20.57 -5.26 13.83
C CYS A 211 -19.36 -4.79 13.01
N ILE A 212 -19.57 -3.95 11.99
CA ILE A 212 -18.49 -3.33 11.20
C ILE A 212 -18.27 -1.86 11.52
N GLU A 213 -19.19 -1.22 12.26
CA GLU A 213 -19.14 0.21 12.56
C GLU A 213 -18.07 0.54 13.62
N PRO A 214 -17.45 1.74 13.55
CA PRO A 214 -16.55 2.21 14.59
C PRO A 214 -17.23 2.32 15.97
N PHE A 215 -16.49 2.03 17.04
CA PHE A 215 -16.94 2.24 18.42
C PHE A 215 -16.05 3.24 19.19
N LYS A 216 -16.41 3.59 20.43
CA LYS A 216 -15.72 4.67 21.18
C LYS A 216 -14.25 4.39 21.52
N GLN A 217 -13.86 3.12 21.64
CA GLN A 217 -12.56 2.69 22.13
C GLN A 217 -11.81 1.86 21.08
N GLU A 218 -11.75 2.39 19.86
CA GLU A 218 -11.00 1.76 18.77
C GLU A 218 -9.51 1.66 19.08
N LEU A 219 -8.88 0.59 18.59
CA LEU A 219 -7.43 0.42 18.66
C LEU A 219 -6.68 1.34 17.68
N MET A 220 -7.33 1.69 16.57
CA MET A 220 -6.84 2.61 15.53
C MET A 220 -7.91 3.68 15.25
N PRO A 221 -8.16 4.59 16.20
CA PRO A 221 -9.27 5.53 16.13
C PRO A 221 -9.22 6.47 14.91
N LEU A 222 -8.03 6.92 14.48
CA LEU A 222 -7.90 7.84 13.36
C LEU A 222 -8.28 7.15 12.04
N THR A 223 -7.69 5.98 11.78
CA THR A 223 -7.97 5.20 10.58
C THR A 223 -9.42 4.71 10.57
N SER A 224 -9.90 4.21 11.71
CA SER A 224 -11.29 3.74 11.86
C SER A 224 -12.29 4.84 11.52
N HIS A 225 -12.10 6.06 12.04
CA HIS A 225 -12.96 7.18 11.73
C HIS A 225 -12.89 7.61 10.25
N LYS A 226 -11.69 7.67 9.66
CA LYS A 226 -11.51 8.06 8.24
C LYS A 226 -12.09 7.06 7.24
N ILE A 227 -12.04 5.77 7.56
CA ILE A 227 -12.59 4.72 6.69
C ILE A 227 -14.09 4.52 6.96
N GLY A 228 -14.54 4.68 8.20
CA GLY A 228 -15.91 4.47 8.63
C GLY A 228 -16.22 3.04 9.06
N ILE A 229 -15.20 2.27 9.49
CA ILE A 229 -15.32 0.88 9.96
C ILE A 229 -14.39 0.64 11.16
N ASN A 230 -14.67 -0.37 11.98
CA ASN A 230 -13.86 -0.67 13.16
C ASN A 230 -12.45 -1.21 12.85
N SER A 231 -11.58 -1.12 13.86
CA SER A 231 -10.17 -1.55 13.80
C SER A 231 -10.03 -3.04 13.48
N LYS A 232 -10.98 -3.88 13.89
CA LYS A 232 -10.94 -5.33 13.63
C LYS A 232 -10.98 -5.60 12.13
N ILE A 233 -11.95 -5.02 11.41
CA ILE A 233 -12.05 -5.18 9.95
C ILE A 233 -10.80 -4.63 9.26
N ILE A 234 -10.30 -3.47 9.69
CA ILE A 234 -9.08 -2.88 9.11
C ILE A 234 -7.88 -3.81 9.28
N LEU A 235 -7.69 -4.38 10.47
CA LEU A 235 -6.56 -5.27 10.75
C LEU A 235 -6.70 -6.61 10.04
N ASP A 236 -7.91 -7.17 9.97
CA ASP A 236 -8.19 -8.38 9.19
C ASP A 236 -7.94 -8.14 7.69
N THR A 237 -8.18 -6.91 7.21
CA THR A 237 -7.87 -6.50 5.83
C THR A 237 -6.37 -6.45 5.56
N ILE A 238 -5.59 -5.88 6.47
CA ILE A 238 -4.12 -5.82 6.34
C ILE A 238 -3.53 -7.23 6.45
N LEU A 239 -4.04 -8.07 7.35
CA LEU A 239 -3.58 -9.44 7.62
C LEU A 239 -4.25 -10.48 6.72
N ARG A 240 -4.39 -10.15 5.43
CA ARG A 240 -4.91 -11.05 4.41
C ARG A 240 -3.84 -11.32 3.37
N ASN A 241 -3.47 -12.58 3.15
CA ASN A 241 -2.37 -12.95 2.26
C ASN A 241 -2.56 -12.45 0.81
N CYS A 242 -3.79 -12.50 0.28
CA CYS A 242 -4.11 -11.99 -1.06
C CYS A 242 -3.98 -10.45 -1.16
N ASN A 243 -4.02 -9.75 -0.03
CA ASN A 243 -3.87 -8.28 0.07
C ASN A 243 -2.44 -7.84 0.35
N PHE A 244 -1.43 -8.64 -0.02
CA PHE A 244 -0.02 -8.36 0.25
C PHE A 244 0.43 -6.96 -0.17
N ARG A 245 -0.19 -6.35 -1.18
CA ARG A 245 0.10 -4.98 -1.63
C ARG A 245 -0.14 -3.92 -0.56
N ILE A 246 -1.12 -4.12 0.33
CA ILE A 246 -1.39 -3.19 1.43
C ILE A 246 -0.16 -3.11 2.33
N TRP A 247 0.34 -4.26 2.77
CA TRP A 247 1.48 -4.32 3.68
C TRP A 247 2.82 -4.14 2.96
N ASP A 248 3.13 -5.03 2.02
CA ASP A 248 4.46 -5.16 1.42
C ASP A 248 4.85 -3.98 0.54
N MET A 249 3.87 -3.40 -0.17
CA MET A 249 4.12 -2.32 -1.12
C MET A 249 3.75 -0.94 -0.55
N SER A 250 2.64 -0.83 0.19
CA SER A 250 2.17 0.46 0.68
C SER A 250 2.69 0.76 2.09
N ILE A 251 2.20 0.07 3.12
CA ILE A 251 2.52 0.35 4.53
C ILE A 251 4.03 0.33 4.79
N ARG A 252 4.75 -0.73 4.39
CA ARG A 252 6.22 -0.82 4.56
C ARG A 252 6.97 0.31 3.85
N GLY A 253 6.48 0.73 2.68
CA GLY A 253 7.04 1.86 1.93
C GLY A 253 7.04 3.14 2.75
N PHE A 254 5.86 3.53 3.24
CA PHE A 254 5.68 4.76 4.01
C PHE A 254 6.25 4.67 5.43
N ALA A 255 6.28 3.48 6.04
CA ALA A 255 6.89 3.28 7.35
C ALA A 255 8.38 3.64 7.37
N ARG A 256 9.10 3.42 6.27
CA ARG A 256 10.51 3.83 6.12
C ARG A 256 10.65 5.35 6.23
N GLU A 257 9.78 6.09 5.57
CA GLU A 257 9.78 7.55 5.65
C GLU A 257 9.43 8.04 7.06
N VAL A 258 8.45 7.42 7.73
CA VAL A 258 8.07 7.77 9.11
C VAL A 258 9.24 7.52 10.06
N ALA A 259 9.88 6.35 9.96
CA ALA A 259 11.03 6.00 10.79
C ALA A 259 12.22 6.94 10.54
N LEU A 260 12.48 7.31 9.28
CA LEU A 260 13.50 8.28 8.91
C LEU A 260 13.20 9.67 9.50
N LYS A 261 11.97 10.16 9.35
CA LYS A 261 11.55 11.47 9.86
C LYS A 261 11.72 11.55 11.37
N SER A 262 11.25 10.53 12.09
CA SER A 262 11.47 10.39 13.54
C SER A 262 12.96 10.39 13.90
N PHE A 263 13.81 9.68 13.14
CA PHE A 263 15.26 9.73 13.34
C PHE A 263 15.81 11.16 13.16
N LEU A 264 15.43 11.87 12.10
CA LEU A 264 15.90 13.24 11.84
C LEU A 264 15.39 14.25 12.87
N ASP A 265 14.12 14.15 13.26
CA ASP A 265 13.50 15.00 14.29
C ASP A 265 14.21 14.85 15.63
N ASN A 266 14.51 13.61 16.03
CA ASN A 266 15.28 13.32 17.25
C ASN A 266 16.70 13.89 17.23
N GLN A 267 17.24 14.20 16.05
CA GLN A 267 18.54 14.86 15.88
C GLN A 267 18.42 16.37 15.61
N ASN A 268 17.22 16.95 15.68
CA ASN A 268 16.94 18.35 15.35
C ASN A 268 17.41 18.76 13.94
N ILE A 269 17.29 17.85 12.98
CA ILE A 269 17.71 18.09 11.60
C ILE A 269 16.56 18.67 10.80
N ASN A 270 16.78 19.82 10.18
CA ASN A 270 15.77 20.48 9.36
C ASN A 270 15.62 19.80 7.99
N TYR A 271 14.43 19.30 7.69
CA TYR A 271 14.10 18.70 6.40
C TYR A 271 12.76 19.21 5.84
N SER A 272 12.55 18.99 4.54
CA SER A 272 11.30 19.24 3.83
C SER A 272 10.79 17.95 3.18
N ASN A 273 9.50 17.68 3.39
CA ASN A 273 8.76 16.59 2.75
C ASN A 273 8.17 16.97 1.39
N LYS A 274 8.52 18.16 0.87
CA LYS A 274 8.03 18.66 -0.42
C LYS A 274 9.18 19.13 -1.31
N PRO A 275 10.02 18.22 -1.81
CA PRO A 275 11.16 18.60 -2.66
C PRO A 275 10.77 19.34 -3.94
N THR A 276 9.52 19.20 -4.41
CA THR A 276 8.95 19.92 -5.55
C THR A 276 8.87 21.44 -5.34
N GLU A 277 8.70 21.90 -4.10
CA GLU A 277 8.68 23.33 -3.76
C GLU A 277 10.10 23.93 -3.77
N LEU A 278 11.13 23.09 -3.54
CA LEU A 278 12.53 23.49 -3.44
C LEU A 278 13.29 23.35 -4.77
N ARG A 279 12.88 22.42 -5.63
CA ARG A 279 13.52 22.13 -6.93
C ARG A 279 12.49 21.93 -8.02
N LYS A 280 12.38 22.95 -8.89
CA LYS A 280 11.38 22.99 -9.98
C LYS A 280 11.49 21.83 -10.96
N LYS A 281 12.70 21.43 -11.34
CA LYS A 281 12.91 20.37 -12.32
C LYS A 281 13.06 19.03 -11.61
N ARG A 282 12.07 18.15 -11.81
CA ARG A 282 12.09 16.76 -11.33
C ARG A 282 12.28 16.63 -9.82
N GLY A 283 11.87 17.64 -9.04
CA GLY A 283 11.86 17.56 -7.58
C GLY A 283 10.99 16.43 -7.05
N ASP A 284 9.98 16.00 -7.82
CA ASP A 284 9.09 14.86 -7.54
C ASP A 284 9.80 13.49 -7.59
N LYS A 285 11.11 13.45 -7.89
CA LYS A 285 11.95 12.25 -7.92
C LYS A 285 12.79 12.04 -6.66
N SER A 286 12.60 12.90 -5.66
CA SER A 286 13.13 12.76 -4.31
C SER A 286 11.98 12.77 -3.33
N ASP A 287 12.07 11.92 -2.31
CA ASP A 287 11.07 11.83 -1.26
C ASP A 287 11.29 12.90 -0.17
N LEU A 288 12.54 13.34 0.04
CA LEU A 288 12.92 14.27 1.11
C LEU A 288 14.06 15.20 0.69
N ALA A 289 14.12 16.39 1.31
CA ALA A 289 15.26 17.31 1.18
C ALA A 289 15.75 17.76 2.56
N ILE A 290 17.06 17.66 2.83
CA ILE A 290 17.67 18.11 4.10
C ILE A 290 18.39 19.44 3.87
N LYS A 291 18.19 20.40 4.77
CA LYS A 291 18.83 21.71 4.70
C LYS A 291 20.24 21.66 5.33
N LYS A 292 21.26 22.04 4.57
CA LYS A 292 22.64 22.23 5.03
C LYS A 292 22.79 23.51 5.86
N TYR A 293 23.92 23.64 6.57
CA TYR A 293 24.24 24.85 7.33
C TYR A 293 24.43 26.10 6.47
N ASN A 294 24.93 25.93 5.24
CA ASN A 294 25.07 27.02 4.26
C ASN A 294 23.72 27.45 3.64
N GLY A 295 22.61 26.79 3.99
CA GLY A 295 21.26 27.08 3.50
C GLY A 295 20.86 26.32 2.23
N GLU A 296 21.77 25.59 1.58
CA GLU A 296 21.46 24.73 0.44
C GLU A 296 20.68 23.48 0.87
N TYR A 297 20.07 22.80 -0.09
CA TYR A 297 19.33 21.56 0.15
C TYR A 297 20.02 20.36 -0.51
N ILE A 298 20.04 19.26 0.23
CA ILE A 298 20.43 17.94 -0.25
C ILE A 298 19.16 17.15 -0.53
N PHE A 299 19.04 16.61 -1.73
CA PHE A 299 17.87 15.84 -2.16
C PHE A 299 18.11 14.34 -2.01
N ILE A 300 17.18 13.67 -1.33
CA ILE A 300 17.30 12.27 -0.93
C ILE A 300 16.15 11.48 -1.53
N GLN A 301 16.48 10.36 -2.18
CA GLN A 301 15.50 9.36 -2.58
C GLN A 301 15.50 8.19 -1.61
N VAL A 302 14.35 7.83 -1.06
CA VAL A 302 14.21 6.78 -0.04
C VAL A 302 13.78 5.48 -0.71
N LYS A 303 14.51 4.40 -0.44
CA LYS A 303 14.20 3.07 -0.96
C LYS A 303 14.33 2.01 0.11
N GLY A 304 13.47 1.00 0.02
CA GLY A 304 13.67 -0.27 0.70
C GLY A 304 14.42 -1.26 -0.18
N ILE A 305 14.73 -2.42 0.38
CA ILE A 305 15.38 -3.49 -0.38
C ILE A 305 14.44 -4.16 -1.39
N SER A 306 15.01 -4.73 -2.44
CA SER A 306 14.34 -5.63 -3.38
C SER A 306 14.64 -7.06 -2.97
N THR A 307 13.80 -7.61 -2.09
CA THR A 307 14.11 -8.87 -1.38
C THR A 307 14.42 -10.04 -2.31
N ASN A 308 13.71 -10.19 -3.42
CA ASN A 308 13.97 -11.24 -4.42
C ASN A 308 15.36 -11.14 -5.11
N ASN A 309 16.03 -9.99 -4.99
CA ASN A 309 17.37 -9.75 -5.54
C ASN A 309 18.47 -9.78 -4.46
N CYS A 310 18.09 -9.97 -3.19
CA CYS A 310 19.02 -10.06 -2.06
C CYS A 310 19.45 -11.51 -1.82
N ILE A 311 20.59 -11.67 -1.13
CA ILE A 311 21.05 -12.95 -0.58
C ILE A 311 21.28 -12.72 0.91
N PHE A 312 20.58 -13.45 1.77
CA PHE A 312 20.70 -13.29 3.22
C PHE A 312 21.59 -14.38 3.82
N ASN A 313 22.77 -13.98 4.27
CA ASN A 313 23.77 -14.85 4.90
C ASN A 313 24.56 -14.05 5.97
N LYS A 314 23.84 -13.47 6.94
CA LYS A 314 24.42 -12.64 8.01
C LYS A 314 25.40 -11.59 7.45
N GLU A 315 26.65 -11.58 7.88
CA GLU A 315 27.69 -10.63 7.45
C GLU A 315 28.03 -10.72 5.96
N ASN A 316 27.81 -11.88 5.32
CA ASN A 316 28.09 -12.11 3.89
C ASN A 316 26.86 -11.81 3.01
N SER A 317 25.84 -11.15 3.55
CA SER A 317 24.62 -10.84 2.80
C SER A 317 24.89 -9.89 1.63
N ILE A 318 24.16 -10.08 0.54
CA ILE A 318 24.08 -9.15 -0.59
C ILE A 318 22.74 -8.44 -0.49
N ILE A 319 22.78 -7.12 -0.36
CA ILE A 319 21.60 -6.28 -0.31
C ILE A 319 21.41 -5.62 -1.67
N ALA A 320 20.18 -5.70 -2.19
CA ALA A 320 19.83 -5.15 -3.48
C ALA A 320 18.65 -4.17 -3.36
N THR A 321 18.60 -3.18 -4.24
CA THR A 321 17.48 -2.23 -4.34
C THR A 321 17.23 -1.84 -5.78
N GLU A 322 15.96 -1.70 -6.14
CA GLU A 322 15.52 -1.20 -7.43
C GLU A 322 15.55 0.33 -7.48
N THR A 323 16.37 0.87 -8.38
CA THR A 323 16.46 2.31 -8.69
C THR A 323 15.70 2.64 -9.97
N GLN A 324 14.40 2.37 -9.94
CA GLN A 324 13.44 2.72 -10.98
C GLN A 324 12.14 3.29 -10.41
N LEU A 325 11.35 3.95 -11.26
CA LEU A 325 10.02 4.45 -10.94
C LEU A 325 8.99 3.31 -10.96
N THR A 326 7.98 3.38 -10.11
CA THR A 326 6.93 2.35 -9.99
C THR A 326 6.03 2.29 -11.24
N ARG A 327 5.66 1.06 -11.64
CA ARG A 327 4.84 0.62 -12.80
C ARG A 327 5.65 0.39 -14.10
N GLY A 328 5.18 -0.52 -14.97
CA GLY A 328 5.64 -0.71 -16.37
C GLY A 328 6.98 -1.44 -16.57
N ARG A 329 7.18 -2.02 -17.76
CA ARG A 329 8.48 -2.61 -18.17
C ARG A 329 9.53 -1.51 -18.30
N VAL A 330 10.77 -1.78 -17.90
CA VAL A 330 11.92 -0.94 -18.29
C VAL A 330 12.00 -0.99 -19.80
N ASN A 331 11.78 0.15 -20.45
CA ASN A 331 12.11 0.30 -21.85
C ASN A 331 13.36 1.18 -21.96
N ASP A 332 14.28 0.78 -22.83
CA ASP A 332 15.49 1.54 -23.16
C ASP A 332 15.17 2.80 -23.99
N HIS A 333 13.89 3.20 -24.07
CA HIS A 333 13.45 4.36 -24.83
C HIS A 333 13.80 5.65 -24.06
N PRO A 334 14.61 6.56 -24.62
CA PRO A 334 15.19 7.68 -23.87
C PRO A 334 14.16 8.65 -23.27
N THR A 335 12.97 8.77 -23.88
CA THR A 335 11.85 9.61 -23.40
C THR A 335 10.81 8.87 -22.55
N GLN A 336 10.85 7.53 -22.48
CA GLN A 336 9.89 6.73 -21.71
C GLN A 336 10.56 5.92 -20.58
N SER A 337 11.90 5.96 -20.51
CA SER A 337 12.69 5.24 -19.52
C SER A 337 12.33 5.66 -18.10
N ARG A 338 12.02 4.66 -17.29
CA ARG A 338 11.62 4.79 -15.87
C ARG A 338 12.78 4.79 -14.90
N LEU A 339 14.01 4.76 -15.41
CA LEU A 339 15.22 4.84 -14.59
C LEU A 339 15.41 6.28 -14.10
N TYR A 340 15.90 6.44 -12.87
CA TYR A 340 16.27 7.77 -12.38
C TYR A 340 17.43 8.34 -13.20
N LEU A 341 17.38 9.65 -13.44
CA LEU A 341 18.54 10.40 -13.91
C LEU A 341 19.54 10.54 -12.77
N GLU A 342 20.81 10.70 -13.11
CA GLU A 342 21.85 10.97 -12.09
C GLU A 342 21.65 12.28 -11.34
N THR A 343 20.86 13.20 -11.91
CA THR A 343 20.51 14.50 -11.34
C THR A 343 19.18 14.49 -10.57
N ASP A 344 18.47 13.36 -10.49
CA ASP A 344 17.18 13.28 -9.81
C ASP A 344 17.33 13.43 -8.28
N PHE A 345 18.45 13.01 -7.70
CA PHE A 345 18.75 13.12 -6.27
C PHE A 345 20.25 13.10 -6.01
N ASP A 346 20.68 13.67 -4.88
CA ASP A 346 22.09 13.71 -4.46
C ASP A 346 22.49 12.43 -3.72
N TYR A 347 21.54 11.84 -2.99
CA TYR A 347 21.75 10.61 -2.23
C TYR A 347 20.59 9.64 -2.39
N LEU A 348 20.93 8.35 -2.48
CA LEU A 348 20.01 7.25 -2.26
C LEU A 348 20.08 6.86 -0.78
N LEU A 349 18.97 6.97 -0.07
CA LEU A 349 18.83 6.40 1.26
C LEU A 349 18.22 5.00 1.16
N LEU A 350 19.03 3.99 1.44
CA LEU A 350 18.58 2.61 1.52
C LEU A 350 18.22 2.27 2.96
N CYS A 351 16.97 1.88 3.20
CA CYS A 351 16.47 1.48 4.50
C CYS A 351 16.45 -0.05 4.62
N LEU A 352 17.04 -0.58 5.70
CA LEU A 352 16.80 -1.95 6.14
C LEU A 352 15.73 -1.94 7.23
N ASP A 353 14.60 -2.58 6.91
CA ASP A 353 13.50 -2.75 7.86
C ASP A 353 13.94 -3.64 9.03
N PRO A 354 13.36 -3.49 10.25
CA PRO A 354 13.78 -4.26 11.42
C PRO A 354 13.89 -5.79 11.23
N PRO A 355 12.97 -6.47 10.49
CA PRO A 355 13.10 -7.90 10.22
C PRO A 355 14.32 -8.22 9.34
N ILE A 356 14.62 -7.36 8.36
CA ILE A 356 15.79 -7.51 7.50
C ILE A 356 17.07 -7.32 8.31
N SER A 357 17.14 -6.27 9.13
CA SER A 357 18.27 -6.00 10.03
C SER A 357 18.53 -7.16 10.99
N TYR A 358 17.47 -7.78 11.51
CA TYR A 358 17.56 -8.96 12.36
C TYR A 358 18.13 -10.15 11.58
N MET A 359 17.57 -10.43 10.40
CA MET A 359 18.00 -11.55 9.54
C MET A 359 19.46 -11.46 9.11
N VAL A 360 19.99 -10.25 8.93
CA VAL A 360 21.42 -10.05 8.59
C VAL A 360 22.34 -9.95 9.81
N GLY A 361 21.81 -10.11 11.02
CA GLY A 361 22.58 -10.18 12.27
C GLY A 361 22.88 -8.84 12.94
N ILE A 362 22.23 -7.75 12.55
CA ILE A 362 22.43 -6.41 13.13
C ILE A 362 21.48 -6.16 14.32
N GLY A 363 20.37 -6.89 14.38
CA GLY A 363 19.36 -6.81 15.44
C GLY A 363 18.05 -6.17 14.97
N GLU A 364 17.11 -6.01 15.89
CA GLU A 364 15.72 -5.63 15.59
C GLU A 364 15.53 -4.10 15.47
N LYS A 365 16.25 -3.45 14.56
CA LYS A 365 16.17 -1.98 14.40
C LYS A 365 16.18 -1.55 12.94
N TRP A 366 15.66 -0.35 12.69
CA TRP A 366 15.87 0.31 11.41
C TRP A 366 17.36 0.62 11.21
N ILE A 367 17.87 0.35 10.01
CA ILE A 367 19.18 0.81 9.56
C ILE A 367 18.96 1.70 8.35
N PHE A 368 19.58 2.87 8.38
CA PHE A 368 19.53 3.83 7.29
C PHE A 368 20.93 3.95 6.69
N CYS A 369 21.09 3.69 5.40
CA CYS A 369 22.36 3.81 4.71
C CYS A 369 22.26 4.89 3.63
N ILE A 370 23.07 5.94 3.74
CA ILE A 370 23.06 7.10 2.84
C ILE A 370 24.21 7.02 1.84
N ILE A 371 23.85 6.77 0.57
CA ILE A 371 24.80 6.47 -0.50
C ILE A 371 24.77 7.64 -1.49
N SER A 372 25.92 8.28 -1.70
CA SER A 372 26.02 9.35 -2.71
C SER A 372 25.64 8.80 -4.09
N SER A 373 24.86 9.59 -4.84
CA SER A 373 24.41 9.25 -6.19
C SER A 373 25.60 8.99 -7.13
N SER A 374 26.73 9.65 -6.90
CA SER A 374 28.00 9.44 -7.61
C SER A 374 28.59 8.03 -7.48
N LYS A 375 28.24 7.30 -6.41
CA LYS A 375 28.69 5.92 -6.15
C LYS A 375 27.76 4.86 -6.75
N LEU A 376 26.60 5.25 -7.26
CA LEU A 376 25.64 4.32 -7.84
C LEU A 376 26.07 3.88 -9.24
N LYS A 377 25.80 2.61 -9.56
CA LYS A 377 26.10 2.06 -10.87
C LYS A 377 25.20 2.69 -11.93
N LYS A 378 25.82 3.25 -12.97
CA LYS A 378 25.14 3.81 -14.15
C LYS A 378 24.64 2.71 -15.09
N HIS A 379 23.63 3.02 -15.89
CA HIS A 379 23.15 2.13 -16.96
C HIS A 379 24.24 1.97 -18.03
N SER A 380 24.45 0.75 -18.53
CA SER A 380 25.54 0.45 -19.48
C SER A 380 25.40 1.20 -20.81
N LYS A 381 24.16 1.43 -21.26
CA LYS A 381 23.86 2.13 -22.52
C LYS A 381 23.42 3.59 -22.36
N ILE A 382 22.82 3.95 -21.22
CA ILE A 382 22.18 5.26 -21.01
C ILE A 382 22.87 5.90 -19.82
N THR A 383 24.07 6.42 -20.05
CA THR A 383 25.05 6.73 -18.99
C THR A 383 24.65 7.88 -18.06
N ASN A 384 23.67 8.70 -18.43
CA ASN A 384 23.08 9.73 -17.57
C ASN A 384 21.98 9.19 -16.63
N ARG A 385 21.77 7.87 -16.60
CA ARG A 385 20.77 7.20 -15.75
C ARG A 385 21.42 6.13 -14.90
N PHE A 386 20.82 5.88 -13.74
CA PHE A 386 21.21 4.74 -12.90
C PHE A 386 20.74 3.42 -13.51
N ASN A 387 21.49 2.36 -13.23
CA ASN A 387 21.05 1.00 -13.51
C ASN A 387 19.73 0.73 -12.76
N SER A 388 18.86 -0.14 -13.26
CA SER A 388 17.60 -0.48 -12.59
C SER A 388 17.80 -1.19 -11.25
N LEU A 389 18.94 -1.86 -11.08
CA LEU A 389 19.29 -2.61 -9.88
C LEU A 389 20.65 -2.19 -9.34
N GLN A 390 20.69 -1.85 -8.06
CA GLN A 390 21.93 -1.64 -7.29
C GLN A 390 22.12 -2.83 -6.35
N LYS A 391 23.35 -3.31 -6.19
CA LYS A 391 23.72 -4.40 -5.27
C LYS A 391 24.93 -3.99 -4.46
N PHE A 392 24.90 -4.27 -3.17
CA PHE A 392 25.95 -3.97 -2.21
C PHE A 392 26.20 -5.21 -1.36
N THR A 393 27.46 -5.45 -0.98
CA THR A 393 27.72 -6.35 0.15
C THR A 393 27.26 -5.66 1.44
N LEU A 394 26.83 -6.41 2.45
CA LEU A 394 26.40 -5.80 3.71
C LEU A 394 27.53 -4.97 4.35
N GLN A 395 28.75 -5.48 4.35
CA GLN A 395 29.92 -4.76 4.88
C GLN A 395 30.19 -3.44 4.16
N GLU A 396 30.03 -3.41 2.83
CA GLU A 396 30.13 -2.18 2.06
C GLU A 396 29.00 -1.21 2.40
N LEU A 397 27.76 -1.71 2.47
CA LEU A 397 26.58 -0.91 2.76
C LEU A 397 26.67 -0.23 4.14
N LEU A 398 27.17 -0.94 5.16
CA LEU A 398 27.30 -0.41 6.52
C LEU A 398 28.37 0.69 6.65
N LYS A 399 29.31 0.81 5.71
CA LYS A 399 30.21 1.99 5.63
C LYS A 399 29.44 3.28 5.33
N HIS A 400 28.22 3.16 4.83
CA HIS A 400 27.30 4.24 4.54
C HIS A 400 26.21 4.39 5.59
N GLU A 401 26.28 3.70 6.73
CA GLU A 401 25.30 3.84 7.80
C GLU A 401 25.21 5.31 8.25
N MET A 402 24.00 5.83 8.24
CA MET A 402 23.66 7.18 8.64
C MET A 402 23.68 7.27 10.16
N THR A 403 24.84 7.66 10.68
CA THR A 403 25.05 8.05 12.07
C THR A 403 24.93 9.56 12.23
N ILE A 404 24.82 10.05 13.46
CA ILE A 404 24.85 11.50 13.75
C ILE A 404 26.12 12.11 13.14
N LYS A 405 27.28 11.47 13.34
CA LYS A 405 28.55 11.94 12.81
C LYS A 405 28.53 12.08 11.28
N SER A 406 28.15 11.03 10.56
CA SER A 406 28.10 11.07 9.09
C SER A 406 27.09 12.10 8.57
N LEU A 407 25.99 12.32 9.31
CA LEU A 407 24.99 13.33 8.96
C LEU A 407 25.55 14.74 9.14
N MET A 408 26.25 15.01 10.24
CA MET A 408 26.88 16.32 10.48
C MET A 408 27.99 16.61 9.45
N GLU A 409 28.78 15.61 9.07
CA GLU A 409 29.77 15.72 8.00
C GLU A 409 29.13 16.06 6.65
N MET A 410 27.93 15.52 6.36
CA MET A 410 27.19 15.78 5.14
C MET A 410 26.55 17.18 5.11
N LEU A 411 26.17 17.73 6.27
CA LEU A 411 25.48 19.02 6.40
C LEU A 411 26.42 20.23 6.53
N SER A 412 27.68 19.95 6.87
CA SER A 412 28.81 20.90 6.81
C SER A 412 29.08 21.27 5.36
#